data_AF-A0A9Q1QE62-F1
#
_entry.id   AF-A0A9Q1QE62-F1
#
_cell.length_a   1.000
_cell.length_b   1.000
_cell.length_c   1.000
_cell.angle_alpha   90.00
_cell.angle_beta   90.00
_cell.angle_gamma   90.00
#
_symmetry.space_group_name_H-M   'P 1'
#
loop_
_entity.id
_entity.type
_entity.pdbx_description
1 polymer ?
#
loop_
_entity_poly.entity_id
_entity_poly.type
_entity_poly.pdbx_seq_one_letter_code
_entity_poly.pdbx_strand_id
1 'polypeptide(L)'
;MASPFFDFNQLKRFCSVVEAFDAFKLAHLQHVEAFVAVMWTIWNSRNEHIYSKIIVPPEMTHRKALKFEHKYKEAVEHFLISWDNPSSSVWTPPTMGLVKFNFDGTNLRDWGDNNGDTLFMAAKQSPHFSGLEAKEANACLFALHIAWKYGYRKVLLEGDNSKAQTQTPLWVAF
;
A
#
# COMPACT_ATOMS: atom_id res chain seq x y z
N MET A 1 -27.51 -0.14 -40.02
CA MET A 1 -26.16 0.22 -39.52
C MET A 1 -26.25 0.44 -38.02
N ALA A 2 -25.79 -0.54 -37.24
CA ALA A 2 -25.66 -0.44 -35.80
C ALA A 2 -24.17 -0.35 -35.47
N SER A 3 -23.83 0.56 -34.56
CA SER A 3 -22.47 0.83 -34.08
C SER A 3 -21.81 -0.41 -33.45
N PRO A 4 -20.50 -0.68 -33.65
CA PRO A 4 -19.77 -1.79 -33.02
C PRO A 4 -19.22 -1.42 -31.63
N PHE A 5 -19.76 -0.40 -30.97
CA PHE A 5 -19.39 -0.07 -29.60
C PHE A 5 -20.06 -1.03 -28.63
N PHE A 6 -19.25 -1.95 -28.11
CA PHE A 6 -19.32 -2.59 -26.79
C PHE A 6 -20.72 -2.67 -26.13
N ASP A 7 -21.32 -3.87 -26.14
CA ASP A 7 -22.62 -4.15 -25.52
C ASP A 7 -22.50 -4.31 -24.00
N PHE A 8 -22.95 -3.29 -23.27
CA PHE A 8 -22.97 -3.25 -21.80
C PHE A 8 -23.90 -4.28 -21.16
N ASN A 9 -24.79 -4.94 -21.91
CA ASN A 9 -25.68 -5.97 -21.35
C ASN A 9 -24.94 -7.24 -20.94
N GLN A 10 -23.69 -7.43 -21.38
CA GLN A 10 -22.85 -8.57 -20.99
C GLN A 10 -22.11 -8.36 -19.67
N LEU A 11 -22.07 -7.15 -19.10
CA LEU A 11 -21.36 -6.81 -17.84
C LEU A 11 -22.14 -7.20 -16.56
N LYS A 12 -23.30 -7.84 -16.70
CA LYS A 12 -24.19 -8.16 -15.58
C LYS A 12 -23.77 -9.44 -14.85
N ARG A 13 -22.62 -9.43 -14.16
CA ARG A 13 -22.34 -10.19 -12.90
C ARG A 13 -20.87 -10.13 -12.46
N PHE A 14 -20.35 -8.93 -12.21
CA PHE A 14 -18.93 -8.66 -11.90
C PHE A 14 -18.04 -8.72 -13.14
N CYS A 15 -17.48 -7.58 -13.54
CA CYS A 15 -16.38 -7.54 -14.50
C CYS A 15 -15.16 -8.15 -13.82
N SER A 16 -14.76 -9.35 -14.23
CA SER A 16 -13.53 -9.97 -13.74
C SER A 16 -12.30 -9.28 -14.33
N VAL A 17 -11.19 -9.33 -13.59
CA VAL A 17 -9.85 -8.90 -14.04
C VAL A 17 -9.50 -9.54 -15.40
N VAL A 18 -9.96 -10.78 -15.63
CA VAL A 18 -9.72 -11.54 -16.87
C VAL A 18 -10.51 -10.94 -18.04
N GLU A 19 -11.81 -10.70 -17.86
CA GLU A 19 -12.66 -10.12 -18.92
C GLU A 19 -12.23 -8.70 -19.28
N ALA A 20 -11.83 -7.90 -18.29
CA ALA A 20 -11.27 -6.58 -18.54
C ALA A 20 -9.95 -6.67 -19.33
N PHE A 21 -9.06 -7.61 -18.99
CA PHE A 21 -7.78 -7.81 -19.68
C PHE A 21 -7.95 -8.30 -21.12
N ASP A 22 -8.92 -9.17 -21.38
CA ASP A 22 -9.23 -9.63 -22.74
C ASP A 22 -9.85 -8.51 -23.59
N ALA A 23 -10.67 -7.64 -23.00
CA ALA A 23 -11.17 -6.43 -23.67
C ALA A 23 -10.02 -5.44 -24.00
N PHE A 24 -9.02 -5.33 -23.13
CA PHE A 24 -7.85 -4.48 -23.36
C PHE A 24 -6.94 -4.99 -24.47
N LYS A 25 -6.71 -6.30 -24.59
CA LYS A 25 -5.92 -6.87 -25.70
C LYS A 25 -6.49 -6.50 -27.08
N LEU A 26 -7.80 -6.29 -27.16
CA LEU A 26 -8.50 -5.95 -28.40
C LEU A 26 -8.46 -4.44 -28.71
N ALA A 27 -8.21 -3.58 -27.72
CA ALA A 27 -8.12 -2.14 -27.88
C ALA A 27 -6.64 -1.70 -27.88
N HIS A 28 -6.17 -1.07 -28.95
CA HIS A 28 -4.77 -0.63 -29.06
C HIS A 28 -4.28 0.19 -27.84
N LEU A 29 -2.95 0.15 -27.60
CA LEU A 29 -2.17 0.69 -26.48
C LEU A 29 -2.41 2.16 -26.07
N GLN A 30 -3.31 2.90 -26.72
CA GLN A 30 -3.62 4.30 -26.45
C GLN A 30 -4.50 4.51 -25.20
N HIS A 31 -4.95 3.44 -24.55
CA HIS A 31 -5.84 3.50 -23.39
C HIS A 31 -5.32 2.69 -22.19
N VAL A 32 -3.99 2.53 -22.08
CA VAL A 32 -3.37 1.74 -20.99
C VAL A 32 -3.72 2.32 -19.61
N GLU A 33 -3.69 3.64 -19.45
CA GLU A 33 -3.97 4.28 -18.16
C GLU A 33 -5.43 4.10 -17.74
N ALA A 34 -6.36 4.30 -18.68
CA ALA A 34 -7.78 4.07 -18.45
C ALA A 34 -8.05 2.60 -18.10
N PHE A 35 -7.38 1.68 -18.78
CA PHE A 35 -7.46 0.25 -18.49
C PHE A 35 -6.95 -0.09 -17.08
N VAL A 36 -5.76 0.39 -16.72
CA VAL A 36 -5.19 0.19 -15.37
C VAL A 36 -6.09 0.80 -14.30
N ALA A 37 -6.67 1.97 -14.55
CA ALA A 37 -7.62 2.62 -13.64
C ALA A 37 -8.89 1.78 -13.42
N VAL A 38 -9.43 1.17 -14.48
CA VAL A 38 -10.58 0.24 -14.38
C VAL A 38 -10.20 -0.99 -13.56
N MET A 39 -9.06 -1.60 -13.86
CA MET A 39 -8.56 -2.80 -13.16
C MET A 39 -8.34 -2.55 -11.67
N TRP A 40 -7.68 -1.44 -11.34
CA TRP A 40 -7.50 -1.00 -9.96
C TRP A 40 -8.84 -0.78 -9.25
N THR A 41 -9.80 -0.14 -9.92
CA THR A 41 -11.11 0.15 -9.32
C THR A 41 -11.91 -1.12 -9.03
N ILE A 42 -11.83 -2.12 -9.91
CA ILE A 42 -12.45 -3.45 -9.70
C ILE A 42 -11.83 -4.11 -8.47
N TRP A 43 -10.49 -4.17 -8.41
CA TRP A 43 -9.76 -4.74 -7.28
C TRP A 43 -10.09 -4.02 -5.96
N ASN A 44 -10.05 -2.68 -5.96
CA ASN A 44 -10.31 -1.88 -4.77
C ASN A 44 -11.76 -2.05 -4.28
N SER A 45 -12.74 -2.06 -5.20
CA SER A 45 -14.15 -2.30 -4.84
C SER A 45 -14.37 -3.70 -4.25
N ARG A 46 -13.62 -4.71 -4.72
CA ARG A 46 -13.62 -6.05 -4.13
C ARG A 46 -13.07 -6.02 -2.71
N ASN A 47 -11.97 -5.30 -2.47
CA ASN A 47 -11.38 -5.19 -1.14
C ASN A 47 -12.28 -4.42 -0.16
N GLU A 48 -12.87 -3.30 -0.58
CA GLU A 48 -13.88 -2.55 0.19
C GLU A 48 -15.03 -3.48 0.63
N HIS A 49 -15.45 -4.40 -0.24
CA HIS A 49 -16.48 -5.38 0.11
C HIS A 49 -15.99 -6.42 1.13
N ILE A 50 -14.80 -7.00 0.92
CA ILE A 50 -14.25 -8.04 1.80
C ILE A 50 -14.06 -7.50 3.22
N TYR A 51 -13.36 -6.37 3.33
CA TYR A 51 -12.88 -5.83 4.60
C TYR A 51 -13.85 -4.86 5.27
N SER A 52 -14.57 -4.05 4.49
CA SER A 52 -15.47 -3.01 5.03
C SER A 52 -16.96 -3.31 4.82
N LYS A 53 -17.30 -4.44 4.17
CA LYS A 53 -18.68 -4.83 3.81
C LYS A 53 -19.42 -3.79 2.97
N ILE A 54 -18.68 -2.91 2.29
CA ILE A 54 -19.24 -1.90 1.40
C ILE A 54 -19.49 -2.54 0.04
N ILE A 55 -20.71 -2.43 -0.47
CA ILE A 55 -21.06 -2.91 -1.82
C ILE A 55 -21.10 -1.71 -2.75
N VAL A 56 -20.21 -1.71 -3.74
CA VAL A 56 -20.17 -0.69 -4.78
C VAL A 56 -20.89 -1.25 -6.01
N PRO A 57 -21.95 -0.58 -6.51
CA PRO A 57 -22.63 -1.01 -7.73
C PRO A 57 -21.64 -1.05 -8.92
N PRO A 58 -21.65 -2.09 -9.76
CA PRO A 58 -20.76 -2.19 -10.92
C PRO A 58 -20.83 -1.00 -11.87
N GLU A 59 -21.98 -0.35 -11.97
CA GLU A 59 -22.22 0.84 -12.79
C GLU A 59 -21.39 2.04 -12.32
N MET A 60 -21.03 2.06 -11.03
CA MET A 60 -20.21 3.11 -10.43
C MET A 60 -18.72 2.89 -10.65
N THR A 61 -18.31 1.68 -11.04
CA THR A 61 -16.91 1.31 -11.30
C THR A 61 -16.31 2.16 -12.43
N HIS A 62 -17.03 2.33 -13.53
CA HIS A 62 -16.58 3.17 -14.64
C HIS A 62 -16.34 4.63 -14.20
N ARG A 63 -17.29 5.20 -13.45
CA ARG A 63 -17.17 6.58 -12.95
C ARG A 63 -16.02 6.73 -11.94
N LYS A 64 -15.82 5.73 -11.08
CA LYS A 64 -14.68 5.69 -10.14
C LYS A 64 -13.35 5.57 -10.90
N ALA A 65 -13.28 4.75 -11.94
CA ALA A 65 -12.09 4.57 -12.77
C ALA A 65 -11.70 5.86 -13.49
N LEU A 66 -12.65 6.54 -14.16
CA LEU A 66 -12.39 7.84 -14.80
C LEU A 66 -11.92 8.90 -13.81
N LYS A 67 -12.54 8.94 -12.62
CA LYS A 67 -12.12 9.87 -11.56
C LYS A 67 -10.72 9.54 -11.03
N PHE A 68 -10.37 8.26 -10.92
CA PHE A 68 -9.04 7.81 -10.53
C PHE A 68 -8.00 8.16 -11.59
N GLU A 69 -8.27 7.88 -12.87
CA GLU A 69 -7.40 8.23 -13.98
C GLU A 69 -7.12 9.74 -14.04
N HIS A 70 -8.17 10.56 -13.91
CA HIS A 70 -8.03 12.01 -13.90
C HIS A 70 -7.14 12.49 -12.74
N LYS A 71 -7.40 12.00 -11.52
CA LYS A 71 -6.57 12.31 -10.35
C LYS A 71 -5.14 11.82 -10.49
N TYR A 72 -4.94 10.66 -11.11
CA TYR A 72 -3.61 10.13 -11.38
C TYR A 72 -2.84 11.05 -12.33
N LYS A 73 -3.47 11.50 -13.43
CA LYS A 73 -2.87 12.45 -14.37
C LYS A 73 -2.51 13.77 -13.69
N GLU A 74 -3.44 14.34 -12.93
CA GLU A 74 -3.21 15.55 -12.12
C GLU A 74 -2.06 15.36 -11.13
N ALA A 75 -2.04 14.24 -10.40
CA ALA A 75 -0.98 13.92 -9.46
C ALA A 75 0.37 13.76 -10.17
N VAL A 76 0.44 13.05 -11.29
CA VAL A 76 1.68 12.89 -12.07
C VAL A 76 2.19 14.25 -12.56
N GLU A 77 1.33 15.12 -13.07
CA GLU A 77 1.72 16.48 -13.46
C GLU A 77 2.31 17.27 -12.27
N HIS A 78 1.69 17.19 -11.09
CA HIS A 78 2.20 17.83 -9.89
C HIS A 78 3.45 17.17 -9.29
N PHE A 79 3.59 15.84 -9.38
CA PHE A 79 4.71 15.08 -8.83
C PHE A 79 5.95 15.12 -9.73
N LEU A 80 5.80 15.19 -11.05
CA LEU A 80 6.92 15.38 -11.97
C LEU A 80 7.63 16.72 -11.74
N ILE A 81 6.93 17.73 -11.18
CA ILE A 81 7.50 19.01 -10.75
C ILE A 81 8.28 18.87 -9.41
N SER A 82 8.03 17.81 -8.64
CA SER A 82 8.57 17.56 -7.29
C SER A 82 9.68 16.50 -7.26
N TRP A 83 9.85 15.72 -8.34
CA TRP A 83 10.84 14.61 -8.40
C TRP A 83 12.30 15.09 -8.48
N ASP A 84 12.60 16.39 -8.45
CA ASP A 84 14.00 16.85 -8.45
C ASP A 84 14.77 16.49 -7.16
N ASN A 85 14.11 15.89 -6.16
CA ASN A 85 14.76 15.26 -5.01
C ASN A 85 14.15 13.88 -4.74
N PRO A 86 14.56 12.81 -5.46
CA PRO A 86 14.31 11.47 -4.97
C PRO A 86 14.99 11.36 -3.61
N SER A 87 14.21 11.15 -2.54
CA SER A 87 14.81 10.79 -1.26
C SER A 87 15.68 9.56 -1.53
N SER A 88 16.97 9.69 -1.26
CA SER A 88 18.02 8.73 -1.60
C SER A 88 17.94 7.41 -0.82
N SER A 89 16.78 7.10 -0.25
CA SER A 89 16.49 5.89 0.50
C SER A 89 16.28 4.71 -0.46
N VAL A 90 17.34 4.31 -1.16
CA VAL A 90 17.40 2.99 -1.77
C VAL A 90 17.35 1.97 -0.64
N TRP A 91 16.32 1.12 -0.62
CA TRP A 91 16.22 0.04 0.35
C TRP A 91 17.49 -0.82 0.26
N THR A 92 18.18 -0.97 1.38
CA THR A 92 19.36 -1.84 1.49
C THR A 92 19.06 -2.96 2.46
N PRO A 93 19.43 -4.22 2.13
CA PRO A 93 19.32 -5.31 3.08
C PRO A 93 20.24 -5.03 4.29
N PRO A 94 19.84 -5.41 5.51
CA PRO A 94 20.70 -5.24 6.68
C PRO A 94 22.01 -6.03 6.52
N THR A 95 23.11 -5.47 7.01
CA THR A 95 24.40 -6.16 7.04
C THR A 95 24.31 -7.48 7.79
N MET A 96 25.02 -8.50 7.34
CA MET A 96 25.06 -9.83 7.97
C MET A 96 25.33 -9.73 9.49
N GLY A 97 24.46 -10.35 10.30
CA GLY A 97 24.52 -10.29 11.76
C GLY A 97 23.74 -9.14 12.41
N LEU A 98 23.07 -8.29 11.63
CA LEU A 98 22.10 -7.31 12.11
C LEU A 98 20.68 -7.72 11.75
N VAL A 99 19.76 -7.53 12.69
CA VAL A 99 18.33 -7.69 12.44
C VAL A 99 17.71 -6.30 12.31
N LYS A 100 17.02 -6.09 11.19
CA LYS A 100 16.24 -4.88 10.93
C LYS A 100 14.81 -5.11 11.39
N PHE A 101 14.31 -4.17 12.17
CA PHE A 101 12.95 -4.11 12.67
C PHE A 101 12.26 -2.93 11.98
N ASN A 102 11.32 -3.25 11.09
CA ASN A 102 10.40 -2.26 10.56
C ASN A 102 9.26 -2.07 11.58
N PHE A 103 8.91 -0.84 11.89
CA PHE A 103 7.78 -0.51 12.76
C PHE A 103 6.90 0.53 12.08
N ASP A 104 5.60 0.50 12.41
CA ASP A 104 4.61 1.46 11.91
C ASP A 104 3.46 1.56 12.92
N GLY A 105 3.04 2.80 13.20
CA GLY A 105 1.94 3.15 14.08
C GLY A 105 0.68 3.56 13.33
N THR A 106 -0.23 2.62 13.06
CA THR A 106 -1.49 2.91 12.34
C THR A 106 -2.72 3.00 13.24
N ASN A 107 -3.75 3.70 12.75
CA ASN A 107 -5.12 3.71 13.30
C ASN A 107 -5.98 2.55 12.79
N LEU A 108 -5.54 1.87 11.74
CA LEU A 108 -6.29 0.80 11.10
C LEU A 108 -6.09 -0.51 11.88
N ARG A 109 -7.14 -1.35 11.89
CA ARG A 109 -7.05 -2.71 12.45
C ARG A 109 -6.47 -3.72 11.46
N ASP A 110 -5.71 -3.25 10.50
CA ASP A 110 -5.19 -4.08 9.42
C ASP A 110 -3.73 -4.43 9.70
N TRP A 111 -3.43 -5.72 9.59
CA TRP A 111 -2.10 -6.28 9.81
C TRP A 111 -1.50 -6.47 8.42
N GLY A 112 -0.25 -6.05 8.22
CA GLY A 112 0.41 -6.17 6.91
C GLY A 112 0.53 -7.63 6.47
N ASP A 113 0.32 -7.88 5.17
CA ASP A 113 0.58 -9.18 4.55
C ASP A 113 2.07 -9.31 4.22
N ASN A 114 2.64 -10.50 4.42
CA ASN A 114 4.07 -10.73 4.33
C ASN A 114 4.43 -11.58 3.10
N ASN A 115 4.97 -10.92 2.07
CA ASN A 115 5.41 -11.55 0.82
C ASN A 115 6.93 -11.86 0.77
N GLY A 116 7.65 -11.92 1.90
CA GLY A 116 9.10 -12.17 1.92
C GLY A 116 9.68 -12.66 3.25
N ASP A 117 11.01 -12.86 3.27
CA ASP A 117 11.90 -13.44 4.32
C ASP A 117 11.87 -12.69 5.68
N THR A 118 10.69 -12.53 6.25
CA THR A 118 10.48 -11.91 7.56
C THR A 118 10.73 -12.93 8.66
N LEU A 119 11.71 -12.67 9.51
CA LEU A 119 12.03 -13.52 10.65
C LEU A 119 10.90 -13.56 11.68
N PHE A 120 10.17 -12.45 11.86
CA PHE A 120 9.12 -12.31 12.86
C PHE A 120 8.22 -11.09 12.58
N MET A 121 6.94 -11.20 12.93
CA MET A 121 6.00 -10.08 12.95
C MET A 121 5.29 -10.01 14.30
N ALA A 122 5.08 -8.80 14.81
CA ALA A 122 4.22 -8.55 15.95
C ALA A 122 3.40 -7.28 15.77
N ALA A 123 2.18 -7.33 16.29
CA ALA A 123 1.30 -6.18 16.39
C ALA A 123 0.77 -6.07 17.82
N LYS A 124 0.56 -4.84 18.28
CA LYS A 124 -0.05 -4.56 19.59
C LYS A 124 -1.07 -3.45 19.44
N GLN A 125 -2.31 -3.72 19.87
CA GLN A 125 -3.30 -2.65 20.04
C GLN A 125 -2.90 -1.79 21.25
N SER A 126 -2.85 -0.48 21.04
CA SER A 126 -2.54 0.51 22.09
C SER A 126 -3.73 1.45 22.32
N PRO A 127 -3.74 2.19 23.44
CA PRO A 127 -4.69 3.28 23.65
C PRO A 127 -4.65 4.27 22.49
N HIS A 128 -5.76 5.00 22.31
CA HIS A 128 -5.86 5.98 21.24
C HIS A 128 -4.87 7.13 21.48
N PHE A 129 -3.84 7.20 20.65
CA PHE A 129 -2.94 8.35 20.59
C PHE A 129 -3.49 9.36 19.58
N SER A 130 -3.56 10.63 19.96
CA SER A 130 -4.05 11.70 19.06
C SER A 130 -3.01 12.11 18.01
N GLY A 131 -1.71 11.95 18.30
CA GLY A 131 -0.62 12.31 17.40
C GLY A 131 -0.03 11.13 16.61
N LEU A 132 0.25 11.33 15.33
CA LEU A 132 0.98 10.37 14.49
C LEU A 132 2.37 10.06 15.07
N GLU A 133 3.10 11.07 15.53
CA GLU A 133 4.42 10.90 16.14
C GLU A 133 4.39 10.01 17.39
N ALA A 134 3.36 10.14 18.23
CA ALA A 134 3.21 9.33 19.44
C ALA A 134 2.90 7.85 19.11
N LYS A 135 2.17 7.58 18.02
CA LYS A 135 1.90 6.21 17.55
C LYS A 135 3.18 5.55 17.06
N GLU A 136 3.92 6.28 16.26
CA GLU A 136 5.15 5.83 15.65
C GLU A 136 6.25 5.59 16.71
N ALA A 137 6.37 6.49 17.69
CA ALA A 137 7.24 6.29 18.85
C ALA A 137 6.84 5.07 19.68
N ASN A 138 5.54 4.81 19.86
CA ASN A 138 5.06 3.64 20.58
C ASN A 138 5.28 2.33 19.79
N ALA A 139 5.16 2.36 18.46
CA ALA A 139 5.51 1.24 17.59
C ALA A 139 7.02 0.94 17.64
N CYS A 140 7.86 1.98 17.61
CA CYS A 140 9.31 1.89 17.79
C CYS A 140 9.69 1.27 19.15
N LEU A 141 9.08 1.75 20.24
CA LEU A 141 9.28 1.21 21.59
C LEU A 141 8.88 -0.28 21.66
N PHE A 142 7.77 -0.64 21.02
CA PHE A 142 7.33 -2.03 20.96
C PHE A 142 8.31 -2.92 20.19
N ALA A 143 8.85 -2.44 19.06
CA ALA A 143 9.87 -3.14 18.30
C ALA A 143 11.14 -3.40 19.12
N LEU A 144 11.60 -2.40 19.90
CA LEU A 144 12.72 -2.55 20.84
C LEU A 144 12.44 -3.59 21.94
N HIS A 145 11.22 -3.60 22.48
CA HIS A 145 10.83 -4.59 23.48
C HIS A 145 10.84 -6.01 22.92
N ILE A 146 10.35 -6.19 21.68
CA ILE A 146 10.41 -7.47 20.98
C ILE A 146 11.87 -7.88 20.72
N ALA A 147 12.71 -6.97 20.22
CA ALA A 147 14.12 -7.22 20.00
C ALA A 147 14.79 -7.73 21.28
N TRP A 148 14.58 -7.04 22.40
CA TRP A 148 15.12 -7.44 23.69
C TRP A 148 14.64 -8.84 24.12
N LYS A 149 13.33 -9.07 24.07
CA LYS A 149 12.66 -10.32 24.49
C LYS A 149 13.21 -11.54 23.75
N TYR A 150 13.53 -11.40 22.47
CA TYR A 150 14.07 -12.49 21.63
C TYR A 150 15.60 -12.54 21.58
N GLY A 151 16.29 -11.77 22.43
CA GLY A 151 17.76 -11.85 22.54
C GLY A 151 18.51 -11.01 21.52
N TYR A 152 17.83 -10.23 20.68
CA TYR A 152 18.50 -9.29 19.79
C TYR A 152 19.02 -8.10 20.61
N ARG A 153 20.31 -7.81 20.49
CA ARG A 153 20.99 -6.74 21.23
C ARG A 153 21.54 -5.64 20.32
N LYS A 154 21.66 -5.92 19.04
CA LYS A 154 22.11 -4.98 18.02
C LYS A 154 21.11 -5.02 16.88
N VAL A 155 20.35 -3.94 16.72
CA VAL A 155 19.23 -3.87 15.77
C VAL A 155 19.27 -2.58 14.96
N LEU A 156 18.67 -2.62 13.78
CA LEU A 156 18.35 -1.45 12.97
C LEU A 156 16.85 -1.20 13.05
N LEU A 157 16.45 0.01 13.41
CA LEU A 157 15.05 0.42 13.45
C LEU A 157 14.72 1.28 12.24
N GLU A 158 13.67 0.92 11.52
CA GLU A 158 13.17 1.68 10.37
C GLU A 158 11.66 1.88 10.48
N GLY A 159 11.22 3.11 10.24
CA GLY A 159 9.81 3.52 10.26
C GLY A 159 9.60 4.63 9.24
N ASP A 160 8.35 5.01 8.98
CA ASP A 160 8.02 6.03 7.98
C ASP A 160 8.41 7.45 8.45
N ASN A 161 8.60 7.62 9.75
CA ASN A 161 8.98 8.87 10.38
C ASN A 161 10.49 8.95 10.62
N SER A 162 11.11 9.92 9.93
CA SER A 162 12.55 10.17 10.01
C SER A 162 13.07 10.47 11.42
N LYS A 163 12.21 10.91 12.35
CA LYS A 163 12.57 11.16 13.75
C LYS A 163 12.66 9.90 14.60
N ALA A 164 12.00 8.81 14.19
CA ALA A 164 11.88 7.57 14.96
C ALA A 164 12.81 6.45 14.46
N GLN A 165 13.31 6.56 13.24
CA GLN A 165 14.23 5.60 12.61
C GLN A 165 15.69 5.85 12.98
N THR A 166 16.54 4.83 12.80
CA THR A 166 17.98 4.90 13.07
C THR A 166 18.79 4.55 11.83
N GLN A 167 19.72 5.42 11.43
CA GLN A 167 20.66 5.14 10.35
C GLN A 167 21.86 4.28 10.80
N THR A 168 22.10 4.18 12.11
CA THR A 168 23.15 3.36 12.70
C THR A 168 22.57 2.33 13.66
N PRO A 169 23.18 1.14 13.81
CA PRO A 169 22.66 0.12 14.70
C PRO A 169 22.61 0.60 16.14
N LEU A 170 21.46 0.43 16.80
CA LEU A 170 21.31 0.71 18.21
C LEU A 170 21.63 -0.53 19.05
N TRP A 171 22.29 -0.28 20.17
CA TRP A 171 22.41 -1.25 21.25
C TRP A 171 21.15 -1.18 22.11
N VAL A 172 20.43 -2.29 22.19
CA VAL A 172 19.27 -2.38 23.08
C VAL A 172 19.80 -2.79 24.45
N ALA A 173 19.78 -1.85 25.39
CA ALA A 173 20.07 -2.06 26.80
C ALA A 173 18.88 -1.53 27.62
N PHE A 174 18.29 -2.38 28.45
CA PHE A 174 17.31 -2.03 29.48
C PHE A 174 17.95 -2.18 30.85
#